data_AF-A0AAV4IYQ4-F1
#
_entry.id   AF-A0AAV4IYQ4-F1
#
_cell.length_a   1.000
_cell.length_b   1.000
_cell.length_c   1.000
_cell.angle_alpha   90.00
_cell.angle_beta   90.00
_cell.angle_gamma   90.00
#
_symmetry.space_group_name_H-M   'P 1'
#
loop_
_entity.id
_entity.type
_entity.pdbx_description
1 polymer ?
#
loop_
_entity_poly.entity_id
_entity_poly.type
_entity_poly.pdbx_seq_one_letter_code
_entity_poly.pdbx_strand_id
1 'polypeptide(L)'
;MTLTIGVLWLSDPQNEPSEILPHVYLGDVSHSGQRALLEELGITALLNVSSSCDNHFQASYTYKNVIVSDNMDADLISLFPELIDFIGGCKSVNNYNIVL
;
A
#
# COMPACT_ATOMS: atom_id res chain seq x y z
N MET A 1 -9.47 0.60 41.08
CA MET A 1 -8.89 1.60 40.15
C MET A 1 -7.42 1.25 40.01
N THR A 2 -7.10 0.40 39.05
CA THR A 2 -5.73 -0.02 38.75
C THR A 2 -5.53 0.25 37.28
N LEU A 3 -4.58 1.13 36.98
CA LEU A 3 -4.19 1.54 35.63
C LEU A 3 -3.47 0.38 34.96
N THR A 4 -4.06 -0.18 33.90
CA THR A 4 -3.36 -1.15 33.03
C THR A 4 -2.40 -0.39 32.13
N ILE A 5 -1.20 -0.13 32.63
CA ILE A 5 -0.05 0.19 31.80
C ILE A 5 0.36 -1.13 31.15
N GLY A 6 -0.13 -1.41 29.95
CA GLY A 6 0.16 -2.70 29.30
C GLY A 6 -0.20 -2.84 27.82
N VAL A 7 -0.55 -1.77 27.11
CA VAL A 7 -0.97 -1.86 25.69
C VAL A 7 -0.06 -1.14 24.70
N LEU A 8 1.00 -0.47 25.17
CA LEU A 8 1.94 0.27 24.32
C LEU A 8 2.97 -0.62 23.57
N TRP A 9 2.92 -1.95 23.74
CA TRP A 9 3.86 -2.90 23.12
C TRP A 9 3.15 -3.95 22.24
N LEU A 10 1.84 -3.81 21.98
CA LEU A 10 1.06 -4.76 21.17
C LEU A 10 0.87 -4.33 19.71
N SER A 11 1.15 -3.08 19.37
CA SER A 11 1.30 -2.68 17.97
C SER A 11 2.70 -3.10 17.54
N ASP A 12 2.81 -4.32 17.01
CA ASP A 12 3.99 -4.71 16.25
C ASP A 12 4.12 -3.70 15.08
N PRO A 13 5.19 -2.89 15.01
CA PRO A 13 5.35 -1.92 13.92
C PRO A 13 5.43 -2.59 12.55
N GLN A 14 5.54 -3.93 12.47
CA GLN A 14 5.42 -4.69 11.24
C GLN A 14 3.97 -4.94 10.78
N ASN A 15 2.97 -4.50 11.54
CA ASN A 15 1.56 -4.77 11.23
C ASN A 15 0.89 -3.65 10.41
N GLU A 16 1.57 -2.51 10.25
CA GLU A 16 1.08 -1.35 9.51
C GLU A 16 2.09 -0.95 8.41
N PRO A 17 1.60 -0.56 7.22
CA PRO A 17 2.47 -0.11 6.15
C PRO A 17 3.09 1.24 6.51
N SER A 18 4.32 1.48 6.06
CA SER A 18 5.05 2.71 6.38
C SER A 18 4.59 3.86 5.49
N GLU A 19 4.14 4.98 6.07
CA GLU A 19 3.86 6.19 5.29
C GLU A 19 5.18 6.83 4.81
N ILE A 20 5.43 6.81 3.50
CA ILE A 20 6.67 7.34 2.90
C ILE A 20 6.49 8.74 2.31
N LEU A 21 5.25 9.13 2.01
CA LEU A 21 4.82 10.48 1.64
C LEU A 21 3.41 10.69 2.19
N PRO A 22 2.94 11.94 2.36
CA PRO A 22 1.57 12.18 2.76
C PRO A 22 0.59 11.41 1.88
N HIS A 23 -0.20 10.52 2.48
CA HIS A 23 -1.19 9.65 1.82
C HIS A 23 -0.60 8.55 0.93
N VAL A 24 0.70 8.23 1.07
CA VAL A 24 1.36 7.14 0.32
C VAL A 24 2.08 6.24 1.31
N TYR A 25 1.67 4.98 1.31
CA TYR A 25 2.11 3.94 2.21
C TYR A 25 2.89 2.89 1.41
N LEU A 26 4.01 2.45 1.96
CA LEU A 26 4.78 1.32 1.47
C LEU A 26 4.40 0.10 2.30
N GLY A 27 3.78 -0.89 1.65
CA GLY A 27 3.34 -2.13 2.30
C GLY A 27 3.93 -3.35 1.62
N ASP A 28 3.36 -4.50 1.97
CA ASP A 28 3.62 -5.78 1.32
C ASP A 28 2.29 -6.48 1.02
N VAL A 29 2.36 -7.71 0.49
CA VAL A 29 1.17 -8.52 0.22
C VAL A 29 0.30 -8.73 1.46
N SER A 30 0.91 -8.87 2.64
CA SER A 30 0.19 -9.06 3.91
C SER A 30 -0.66 -7.84 4.26
N HIS A 31 -0.13 -6.63 4.08
CA HIS A 31 -0.89 -5.39 4.29
C HIS A 31 -2.03 -5.25 3.27
N SER A 32 -1.76 -5.57 1.99
CA SER A 32 -2.76 -5.48 0.91
C SER A 32 -3.94 -6.45 1.09
N GLY A 33 -3.75 -7.54 1.84
CA GLY A 33 -4.78 -8.52 2.16
C GLY A 33 -5.64 -8.17 3.39
N GLN A 34 -5.28 -7.13 4.15
CA GLN A 34 -5.96 -6.77 5.40
C GLN A 34 -7.02 -5.69 5.18
N ARG A 35 -8.24 -6.10 4.85
CA ARG A 35 -9.35 -5.17 4.57
C ARG A 35 -9.59 -4.14 5.69
N ALA A 36 -9.56 -4.56 6.95
CA ALA A 36 -9.80 -3.66 8.08
C ALA A 36 -8.73 -2.56 8.16
N LEU A 37 -7.46 -2.92 7.95
CA LEU A 37 -6.34 -1.98 7.89
C LEU A 37 -6.46 -1.02 6.71
N LEU A 38 -6.83 -1.53 5.53
CA LEU A 38 -7.05 -0.68 4.35
C LEU A 38 -8.20 0.31 4.58
N GLU A 39 -9.29 -0.11 5.22
CA GLU A 39 -10.43 0.76 5.55
C GLU A 39 -10.07 1.80 6.63
N GLU A 40 -9.32 1.41 7.66
CA GLU A 40 -8.85 2.29 8.74
C GLU A 40 -7.91 3.38 8.21
N LEU A 41 -6.98 3.00 7.34
CA LEU A 41 -6.07 3.92 6.66
C LEU A 41 -6.75 4.70 5.52
N GLY A 42 -8.03 4.45 5.23
CA GLY A 42 -8.75 5.11 4.14
C GLY A 42 -8.12 4.84 2.76
N ILE A 43 -7.48 3.69 2.58
CA ILE A 43 -6.93 3.25 1.29
C ILE A 43 -8.07 3.10 0.29
N THR A 44 -7.84 3.62 -0.91
CA THR A 44 -8.81 3.51 -2.02
C THR A 44 -8.15 2.99 -3.30
N ALA A 45 -6.83 2.97 -3.34
CA ALA A 45 -6.05 2.49 -4.46
C ALA A 45 -4.84 1.66 -3.99
N LEU A 46 -4.49 0.63 -4.75
CA LEU A 46 -3.32 -0.19 -4.51
C LEU A 46 -2.52 -0.30 -5.81
N LEU A 47 -1.20 -0.12 -5.69
CA LEU A 47 -0.26 -0.34 -6.77
C LEU A 47 0.48 -1.65 -6.49
N ASN A 48 0.17 -2.71 -7.21
CA ASN A 48 0.88 -3.98 -7.09
C ASN A 48 2.01 -4.03 -8.14
N VAL A 49 3.27 -3.96 -7.68
CA VAL A 49 4.48 -4.04 -8.53
C VAL A 49 5.08 -5.45 -8.63
N SER A 50 4.35 -6.49 -8.21
CA SER A 50 4.81 -7.87 -8.17
C SER A 50 4.31 -8.70 -9.36
N SER A 51 5.14 -9.64 -9.82
CA SER A 51 4.75 -10.66 -10.80
C SER A 51 4.04 -11.87 -10.21
N SER A 52 4.03 -12.03 -8.89
CA SER A 52 3.64 -13.27 -8.21
C SER A 52 2.63 -13.10 -7.08
N CYS A 53 2.14 -11.89 -6.83
CA CYS A 53 1.18 -11.61 -5.77
C CYS A 53 -0.20 -11.32 -6.37
N ASP A 54 -1.21 -12.02 -5.88
CA ASP A 54 -2.61 -11.80 -6.26
C ASP A 54 -3.16 -10.52 -5.65
N ASN A 55 -4.12 -9.89 -6.33
CA ASN A 55 -4.83 -8.75 -5.78
C ASN A 55 -6.02 -9.19 -4.93
N HIS A 56 -6.12 -8.63 -3.73
CA HIS A 56 -7.26 -8.84 -2.85
C HIS A 56 -8.35 -7.78 -3.11
N PHE A 57 -9.62 -8.13 -2.90
CA PHE A 57 -10.73 -7.15 -2.90
C PHE A 57 -10.81 -6.22 -4.13
N GLN A 58 -10.49 -6.70 -5.34
CA GLN A 58 -10.39 -5.88 -6.56
C GLN A 58 -11.68 -5.10 -6.93
N ALA A 59 -12.84 -5.53 -6.43
CA ALA A 59 -14.11 -4.81 -6.61
C ALA A 59 -14.26 -3.59 -5.69
N SER A 60 -13.49 -3.50 -4.61
CA SER A 60 -13.55 -2.44 -3.58
C SER A 60 -12.47 -1.37 -3.74
N TYR A 61 -11.38 -1.66 -4.47
CA TYR A 61 -10.25 -0.75 -4.60
C TYR A 61 -9.81 -0.57 -6.05
N THR A 62 -9.24 0.59 -6.36
CA THR A 62 -8.61 0.84 -7.67
C THR A 62 -7.24 0.18 -7.71
N TYR A 63 -7.06 -0.79 -8.60
CA TYR A 63 -5.77 -1.46 -8.76
C TYR A 63 -5.01 -0.96 -9.98
N LYS A 64 -3.71 -0.79 -9.81
CA LYS A 64 -2.75 -0.80 -10.91
C LYS A 64 -1.76 -1.94 -10.69
N ASN A 65 -1.61 -2.79 -11.70
CA ASN A 65 -0.65 -3.88 -11.67
C ASN A 65 0.49 -3.55 -12.61
N VAL A 66 1.72 -3.68 -12.10
CA VAL A 66 2.93 -3.52 -12.89
C VAL A 66 3.77 -4.76 -12.66
N ILE A 67 3.81 -5.61 -13.67
CA ILE A 67 4.54 -6.87 -13.60
C ILE A 67 6.03 -6.56 -13.78
N VAL A 68 6.75 -6.54 -12.68
CA VAL A 68 8.20 -6.39 -12.66
C VAL A 68 8.82 -7.69 -12.18
N SER A 69 9.83 -8.19 -12.89
CA SER A 69 10.64 -9.29 -12.38
C SER A 69 11.45 -8.81 -11.19
N ASP A 70 11.49 -9.56 -10.09
CA ASP A 70 12.34 -9.26 -8.93
C ASP A 70 13.80 -9.68 -9.19
N ASN A 71 14.35 -9.27 -10.35
CA ASN A 71 15.73 -9.53 -10.72
C ASN A 71 16.48 -8.21 -10.94
N MET A 72 17.82 -8.28 -10.87
CA MET A 72 18.69 -7.11 -11.01
C MET A 72 18.61 -6.45 -12.40
N ASP A 73 18.01 -7.12 -13.38
CA ASP A 73 17.86 -6.65 -14.76
C ASP A 73 16.51 -5.94 -14.99
N ALA A 74 15.65 -5.88 -13.97
CA ALA A 74 14.34 -5.30 -14.10
C ALA A 74 14.41 -3.77 -14.17
N ASP A 75 13.89 -3.23 -15.27
CA ASP A 75 13.91 -1.80 -15.53
C ASP A 75 12.74 -1.09 -14.83
N LEU A 76 12.84 -1.01 -13.50
CA LEU A 76 11.95 -0.22 -12.65
C LEU A 76 11.98 1.26 -13.03
N ILE A 77 13.14 1.77 -13.45
CA ILE A 77 13.34 3.20 -13.74
C ILE A 77 12.47 3.64 -14.91
N SER A 78 12.37 2.83 -15.98
CA SER A 78 11.49 3.12 -17.11
C SER A 78 10.01 3.15 -16.75
N LEU A 79 9.62 2.50 -15.64
CA LEU A 79 8.24 2.47 -15.14
C LEU A 79 7.93 3.66 -14.25
N PHE A 80 8.93 4.36 -13.71
CA PHE A 80 8.73 5.48 -12.78
C PHE A 80 7.77 6.55 -13.29
N PRO A 81 7.84 7.02 -14.56
CA PRO A 81 6.89 8.01 -15.06
C PRO A 81 5.44 7.52 -14.93
N GLU A 82 5.20 6.26 -15.30
CA GLU A 82 3.88 5.65 -15.26
C GLU A 82 3.37 5.43 -13.81
N LEU A 83 4.26 5.08 -12.89
CA LEU A 83 3.93 4.91 -11.46
C LEU A 83 3.63 6.24 -10.78
N ILE A 84 4.45 7.26 -11.06
CA ILE A 84 4.29 8.62 -10.54
C ILE A 84 2.97 9.21 -11.04
N ASP A 85 2.64 9.03 -12.33
CA ASP A 85 1.38 9.51 -12.90
C ASP A 85 0.17 8.85 -12.24
N PHE A 86 0.24 7.54 -11.94
CA PHE A 86 -0.82 6.86 -11.20
C PHE A 86 -0.99 7.42 -9.78
N ILE A 87 0.11 7.54 -9.04
CA ILE A 87 0.10 8.10 -7.68
C ILE A 87 -0.44 9.54 -7.70
N GLY A 88 0.00 10.36 -8.65
CA GLY A 88 -0.45 11.74 -8.82
C GLY A 88 -1.93 11.86 -9.23
N GLY A 89 -2.38 11.02 -10.15
CA GLY A 89 -3.77 10.93 -10.57
C GLY A 89 -4.69 10.58 -9.41
N CYS A 90 -4.28 9.62 -8.58
CA CYS A 90 -4.99 9.26 -7.36
C CYS A 90 -5.09 10.41 -6.36
N LYS A 91 -4.02 11.17 -6.14
CA LYS A 91 -4.05 12.34 -5.25
C LYS A 91 -5.02 13.43 -5.72
N SER A 92 -5.07 13.70 -7.02
CA SER A 92 -5.84 14.81 -7.58
C SER A 92 -7.35 14.64 -7.53
N VAL A 93 -7.84 13.40 -7.52
CA VAL A 93 -9.27 13.13 -7.70
C VAL A 93 -10.02 13.14 -6.37
N ASN A 94 -9.43 12.74 -5.23
CA ASN A 94 -10.19 12.49 -3.99
C ASN A 94 -9.38 12.34 -2.67
N ASN A 95 -8.13 12.82 -2.55
CA ASN A 95 -7.27 12.57 -1.36
C ASN A 95 -7.10 11.07 -1.05
N TYR A 96 -6.74 10.27 -2.05
CA TYR A 96 -6.56 8.84 -1.88
C TYR A 96 -5.30 8.49 -1.09
N ASN A 97 -5.45 7.52 -0.18
CA ASN A 97 -4.34 6.82 0.45
C ASN A 97 -3.98 5.60 -0.41
N ILE A 98 -2.69 5.38 -0.68
CA ILE A 98 -2.20 4.34 -1.60
C ILE A 98 -1.27 3.40 -0.85
N VAL A 99 -1.44 2.08 -1.03
CA VAL A 99 -0.43 1.08 -0.65
C VAL A 99 0.33 0.64 -1.91
N LEU A 100 1.64 0.81 -1.89
CA LEU A 100 2.60 0.24 -2.85
C LEU A 100 2.95 -1.20 -2.47
#